data_AF-A0A950F7J6-F1
#
_entry.id   AF-A0A950F7J6-F1
#
_cell.length_a   1.000
_cell.length_b   1.000
_cell.length_c   1.000
_cell.angle_alpha   90.00
_cell.angle_beta   90.00
_cell.angle_gamma   90.00
#
_symmetry.space_group_name_H-M   'P 1'
#
loop_
_entity.id
_entity.type
_entity.pdbx_description
1 polymer ?
#
loop_
_entity_poly.entity_id
_entity_poly.type
_entity_poly.pdbx_seq_one_letter_code
_entity_poly.pdbx_strand_id
1 'polypeptide(L)'
;AVWRGGTPVGIAVQEALEYHGIHTDHIAIRTSAYTGIDQQAKVVRVHAINYLISRLSFQDQLLLIDDVFDSGRSLEAVLAELRRRCRRNLPEKIRIATVYYKPERNRSSLQPDYYVRATNSWLVFPHEIQGLTRQEILEHKPVSESFFAK
;
A
#
# COMPACT_ATOMS: atom_id res chain seq x y z
N ALA A 1 3.58 -3.61 -4.61
CA ALA A 1 3.15 -2.38 -3.92
C ALA A 1 1.63 -2.18 -3.96
N VAL A 2 1.06 -1.58 -2.92
CA VAL A 2 -0.35 -1.14 -2.89
C VAL A 2 -0.48 0.18 -3.67
N TRP A 3 -1.37 0.22 -4.64
CA TRP A 3 -1.71 1.41 -5.39
C TRP A 3 -2.71 2.26 -4.60
N ARG A 4 -2.52 3.58 -4.48
CA ARG A 4 -1.50 4.42 -5.14
C ARG A 4 -0.22 4.60 -4.32
N GLY A 5 -0.37 4.87 -3.03
CA GLY A 5 0.68 5.43 -2.19
C GLY A 5 1.91 4.55 -2.04
N GLY A 6 1.73 3.25 -1.88
CA GLY A 6 2.82 2.28 -1.87
C GLY A 6 3.62 2.17 -3.17
N THR A 7 3.12 2.66 -4.32
CA THR A 7 3.78 2.46 -5.62
C THR A 7 5.10 3.22 -5.75
N PRO A 8 5.18 4.53 -5.47
CA PRO A 8 6.46 5.25 -5.38
C PRO A 8 7.48 4.57 -4.45
N VAL A 9 7.01 4.06 -3.30
CA VAL A 9 7.87 3.36 -2.33
C VAL A 9 8.36 2.03 -2.90
N GLY A 10 7.47 1.27 -3.54
CA GLY A 10 7.81 0.01 -4.19
C GLY A 10 8.85 0.16 -5.30
N ILE A 11 8.79 1.25 -6.07
CA ILE A 11 9.82 1.58 -7.09
C ILE A 11 11.17 1.78 -6.41
N ALA A 12 11.23 2.59 -5.34
CA ALA A 12 12.49 2.84 -4.62
C ALA A 12 13.07 1.56 -3.98
N VAL A 13 12.21 0.71 -3.41
CA VAL A 13 12.63 -0.58 -2.84
C VAL A 13 13.13 -1.53 -3.93
N GLN A 14 12.43 -1.61 -5.07
CA GLN A 14 12.84 -2.44 -6.20
C GLN A 14 14.21 -2.02 -6.73
N GLU A 15 14.43 -0.71 -6.92
CA GLU A 15 15.72 -0.17 -7.37
C GLU A 15 16.85 -0.51 -6.39
N ALA A 16 16.60 -0.37 -5.08
CA ALA A 16 17.57 -0.72 -4.06
C ALA A 16 17.91 -2.22 -4.04
N LEU A 17 16.92 -3.09 -4.23
CA LEU A 17 17.13 -4.54 -4.32
C LEU A 17 17.90 -4.93 -5.58
N GLU A 18 17.52 -4.37 -6.72
CA GLU A 18 18.17 -4.61 -8.02
C GLU A 18 19.65 -4.18 -7.98
N TYR A 19 19.96 -3.02 -7.37
CA TYR A 19 21.34 -2.57 -7.15
C TYR A 19 22.19 -3.59 -6.37
N HIS A 20 21.58 -4.34 -5.46
CA HIS A 20 22.26 -5.40 -4.69
C HIS A 20 22.17 -6.79 -5.35
N GLY A 21 21.73 -6.87 -6.62
CA GLY A 21 21.60 -8.13 -7.37
C GLY A 21 20.40 -8.99 -6.95
N ILE A 22 19.42 -8.40 -6.26
CA ILE A 22 18.18 -9.08 -5.86
C ILE A 22 17.07 -8.72 -6.84
N HIS A 23 16.85 -9.59 -7.82
CA HIS A 23 15.79 -9.42 -8.81
C HIS A 23 14.42 -9.75 -8.22
N THR A 24 13.42 -8.91 -8.50
CA THR A 24 12.05 -9.08 -8.01
C THR A 24 11.00 -8.94 -9.11
N ASP A 25 9.98 -9.80 -9.12
CA ASP A 25 8.75 -9.58 -9.90
C ASP A 25 7.85 -8.57 -9.16
N HIS A 26 8.03 -7.28 -9.46
CA HIS A 26 7.33 -6.20 -8.79
C HIS A 26 6.06 -5.79 -9.54
N ILE A 27 4.93 -5.74 -8.83
CA ILE A 27 3.65 -5.30 -9.36
C ILE A 27 2.93 -4.31 -8.44
N ALA A 28 2.03 -3.52 -9.01
CA ALA A 28 1.08 -2.70 -8.27
C ALA A 28 -0.29 -3.40 -8.16
N ILE A 29 -0.86 -3.45 -6.96
CA ILE A 29 -2.23 -3.94 -6.71
C ILE A 29 -3.11 -2.80 -6.25
N ARG A 30 -4.31 -2.66 -6.84
CA ARG A 30 -5.25 -1.62 -6.41
C ARG A 30 -6.22 -2.18 -5.40
N THR A 31 -6.33 -1.55 -4.24
CA THR A 31 -7.40 -1.80 -3.27
C THR A 31 -8.48 -0.74 -3.39
N SER A 32 -9.75 -1.13 -3.44
CA SER A 32 -10.88 -0.21 -3.38
C SER A 32 -11.78 -0.59 -2.21
N ALA A 33 -12.03 0.33 -1.29
CA ALA A 33 -13.02 0.13 -0.23
C ALA A 33 -14.43 0.37 -0.80
N TYR A 34 -15.26 -0.66 -0.82
CA TYR A 34 -16.69 -0.52 -1.07
C TYR A 34 -17.40 -0.34 0.27
N THR A 35 -18.16 0.75 0.40
CA THR A 35 -19.23 0.88 1.39
C THR A 35 -20.52 0.46 0.70
N GLY A 36 -21.08 -0.70 1.07
CA GLY A 36 -22.43 -1.07 0.63
C GLY A 36 -23.45 -0.06 1.16
N ILE A 37 -24.57 0.09 0.46
CA ILE A 37 -25.62 1.07 0.75
C ILE A 37 -26.23 0.88 2.15
N ASP A 38 -26.02 -0.28 2.82
CA ASP A 38 -26.72 -0.60 4.06
C ASP A 38 -25.89 -1.07 5.27
N GLN A 39 -24.56 -1.24 5.24
CA GLN A 39 -23.84 -1.75 6.43
C GLN A 39 -22.41 -1.24 6.62
N GLN A 40 -22.05 -1.10 7.90
CA GLN A 40 -20.81 -0.56 8.49
C GLN A 40 -19.49 -1.29 8.10
N ALA A 41 -19.53 -2.31 7.25
CA ALA A 41 -18.34 -3.06 6.84
C ALA A 41 -17.80 -2.58 5.48
N LYS A 42 -16.66 -1.87 5.50
CA LYS A 42 -15.89 -1.59 4.27
C LYS A 42 -15.34 -2.89 3.71
N VAL A 43 -15.94 -3.42 2.64
CA VAL A 43 -15.38 -4.55 1.91
C VAL A 43 -14.32 -4.03 0.96
N VAL A 44 -13.06 -4.39 1.20
CA VAL A 44 -11.95 -4.00 0.32
C VAL A 44 -11.87 -5.01 -0.83
N ARG A 45 -12.06 -4.55 -2.07
CA ARG A 45 -11.79 -5.34 -3.28
C ARG A 45 -10.36 -5.11 -3.74
N VAL A 46 -9.64 -6.20 -4.04
CA VAL A 46 -8.29 -6.16 -4.60
C VAL A 46 -8.35 -6.43 -6.09
N HIS A 47 -7.92 -5.45 -6.89
CA HIS A 47 -7.80 -5.56 -8.34
C HIS A 47 -6.38 -6.01 -8.69
N ALA A 48 -6.22 -6.69 -9.84
CA ALA A 48 -4.95 -7.29 -10.29
C ALA A 48 -4.41 -8.47 -9.44
N ILE A 49 -5.16 -8.96 -8.45
CA ILE A 49 -4.73 -10.12 -7.64
C ILE A 49 -4.64 -11.43 -8.44
N ASN A 50 -5.35 -11.52 -9.57
CA ASN A 50 -5.31 -12.71 -10.45
C ASN A 50 -3.88 -13.01 -10.92
N TYR A 51 -3.11 -11.98 -11.29
CA TYR A 51 -1.73 -12.15 -11.73
C TYR A 51 -0.87 -12.75 -10.61
N LEU A 52 -0.98 -12.21 -9.39
CA LEU A 52 -0.29 -12.76 -8.21
C LEU A 52 -0.63 -14.23 -8.03
N ILE A 53 -1.91 -14.58 -8.05
CA ILE A 53 -2.34 -15.95 -7.80
C ILE A 53 -1.82 -16.92 -8.86
N SER A 54 -1.69 -16.49 -10.11
CA SER A 54 -1.12 -17.32 -11.18
C SER A 54 0.41 -17.47 -11.12
N ARG A 55 1.10 -16.63 -10.35
CA ARG A 55 2.56 -16.58 -10.29
C ARG A 55 3.12 -17.11 -8.97
N LEU A 56 2.44 -16.85 -7.86
CA LEU A 56 2.91 -17.18 -6.53
C LEU A 56 2.96 -18.69 -6.30
N SER A 57 4.06 -19.12 -5.71
CA SER A 57 4.31 -20.45 -5.19
C SER A 57 4.60 -20.39 -3.68
N PHE A 58 4.51 -21.55 -3.01
CA PHE A 58 4.81 -21.67 -1.58
C PHE A 58 6.25 -21.23 -1.24
N GLN A 59 7.20 -21.42 -2.16
CA GLN A 59 8.63 -21.17 -1.96
C GLN A 59 9.01 -19.69 -2.14
N ASP A 60 8.12 -18.89 -2.72
CA ASP A 60 8.38 -17.48 -2.97
C ASP A 60 8.46 -16.69 -1.65
N GLN A 61 9.04 -15.50 -1.73
CA GLN A 61 9.05 -14.53 -0.65
C GLN A 61 8.29 -13.29 -1.10
N LEU A 62 7.22 -12.94 -0.39
CA LEU A 62 6.33 -11.85 -0.76
C LEU A 62 6.56 -10.64 0.16
N LEU A 63 6.89 -9.50 -0.43
CA LEU A 63 6.95 -8.22 0.27
C LEU A 63 5.77 -7.34 -0.15
N LEU A 64 4.85 -7.10 0.79
CA LEU A 64 3.77 -6.13 0.64
C LEU A 64 4.29 -4.75 1.03
N ILE A 65 4.11 -3.76 0.14
CA ILE A 65 4.64 -2.41 0.33
C ILE A 65 3.51 -1.39 0.27
N ASP A 66 3.43 -0.52 1.28
CA ASP A 66 2.56 0.65 1.31
C ASP A 66 3.34 1.91 1.77
N ASP A 67 2.85 3.11 1.54
CA ASP A 67 3.52 4.33 2.05
C ASP A 67 3.17 4.63 3.51
N VAL A 68 1.95 4.33 3.93
CA VAL A 68 1.49 4.45 5.32
C VAL A 68 0.71 3.23 5.79
N PHE A 69 1.16 2.65 6.90
CA PHE A 69 0.37 1.73 7.69
C PHE A 69 -0.42 2.53 8.74
N ASP A 70 -1.68 2.86 8.41
CA ASP A 70 -2.62 3.54 9.32
C ASP A 70 -3.48 2.53 10.11
N SER A 71 -4.67 2.21 9.61
CA SER A 71 -5.55 1.22 10.27
C SER A 71 -5.19 -0.25 10.04
N GLY A 72 -4.30 -0.53 9.06
CA GLY A 72 -3.93 -1.89 8.64
C GLY A 72 -4.98 -2.66 7.83
N ARG A 73 -6.22 -2.17 7.75
CA ARG A 73 -7.36 -2.87 7.12
C ARG A 73 -7.16 -3.20 5.64
N SER A 74 -6.52 -2.31 4.87
CA SER A 74 -6.28 -2.55 3.45
C SER A 74 -5.34 -3.74 3.23
N LEU A 75 -4.23 -3.80 3.97
CA LEU A 75 -3.28 -4.90 3.91
C LEU A 75 -3.84 -6.19 4.48
N GLU A 76 -4.66 -6.12 5.54
CA GLU A 76 -5.38 -7.27 6.09
C GLU A 76 -6.31 -7.90 5.06
N ALA A 77 -7.06 -7.08 4.32
CA ALA A 77 -7.91 -7.56 3.24
C ALA A 77 -7.12 -8.17 2.07
N VAL A 78 -5.99 -7.57 1.70
CA VAL A 78 -5.09 -8.15 0.68
C VAL A 78 -4.59 -9.52 1.11
N LEU A 79 -4.09 -9.63 2.35
CA LEU A 79 -3.57 -10.89 2.88
C LEU A 79 -4.67 -11.95 3.01
N ALA A 80 -5.86 -11.57 3.45
CA ALA A 80 -7.02 -12.46 3.52
C ALA A 80 -7.39 -13.00 2.13
N GLU A 81 -7.41 -12.15 1.11
CA GLU A 81 -7.74 -12.55 -0.26
C GLU A 81 -6.64 -13.45 -0.87
N LEU A 82 -5.36 -13.16 -0.61
CA LEU A 82 -4.25 -14.03 -1.00
C LEU A 82 -4.34 -15.41 -0.34
N ARG A 83 -4.59 -15.47 0.98
CA ARG A 83 -4.80 -16.73 1.71
C ARG A 83 -5.94 -17.55 1.11
N ARG A 84 -7.07 -16.88 0.83
CA ARG A 84 -8.27 -17.52 0.28
C ARG A 84 -8.01 -18.12 -1.11
N ARG A 85 -7.26 -17.42 -1.96
CA ARG A 85 -7.11 -17.80 -3.38
C ARG A 85 -5.86 -18.61 -3.70
N CYS A 86 -4.73 -18.34 -3.04
CA CYS A 86 -3.50 -19.11 -3.25
C CYS A 86 -3.56 -20.48 -2.58
N ARG A 87 -4.32 -20.63 -1.49
CA ARG A 87 -4.45 -21.88 -0.71
C ARG A 87 -3.06 -22.43 -0.35
N ARG A 88 -2.71 -23.62 -0.83
CA ARG A 88 -1.39 -24.27 -0.59
C ARG A 88 -0.22 -23.57 -1.28
N ASN A 89 -0.48 -22.74 -2.28
CA ASN A 89 0.55 -21.97 -2.98
C ASN A 89 0.83 -20.62 -2.32
N LEU A 90 0.18 -20.29 -1.19
CA LEU A 90 0.50 -19.07 -0.48
C LEU A 90 1.98 -19.12 -0.04
N PRO A 91 2.78 -18.07 -0.34
CA PRO A 91 4.15 -17.97 0.14
C PRO A 91 4.23 -18.13 1.65
N GLU A 92 5.19 -18.93 2.13
CA GLU A 92 5.41 -19.10 3.58
C GLU A 92 5.94 -17.80 4.22
N LYS A 93 6.76 -17.06 3.47
CA LYS A 93 7.40 -15.82 3.92
C LYS A 93 6.69 -14.62 3.31
N ILE A 94 5.82 -13.99 4.10
CA ILE A 94 5.16 -12.74 3.74
C ILE A 94 5.58 -11.67 4.74
N ARG A 95 6.11 -10.55 4.24
CA ARG A 95 6.47 -9.38 5.05
C ARG A 95 5.75 -8.13 4.56
N ILE A 96 5.63 -7.14 5.44
CA ILE A 96 5.02 -5.84 5.19
C ILE A 96 6.07 -4.76 5.42
N ALA A 97 6.29 -3.90 4.42
CA ALA A 97 7.11 -2.70 4.54
C ALA A 97 6.27 -1.44 4.34
N THR A 98 6.54 -0.41 5.14
CA THR A 98 5.93 0.91 4.98
C THR A 98 6.90 2.04 5.23
N VAL A 99 6.62 3.26 4.77
CA VAL A 99 7.43 4.42 5.16
C VAL A 99 7.02 4.88 6.56
N TYR A 100 5.71 5.07 6.76
CA TYR A 100 5.17 5.56 8.03
C TYR A 100 4.25 4.54 8.70
N TYR A 101 4.43 4.34 10.00
CA TYR A 101 3.54 3.49 10.81
C TYR A 101 2.82 4.33 11.88
N LYS A 102 1.48 4.23 11.96
CA LYS A 102 0.65 4.88 12.98
C LYS A 102 0.12 3.86 14.00
N PRO A 103 0.91 3.48 15.02
CA PRO A 103 0.56 2.38 15.93
C PRO A 103 -0.77 2.61 16.67
N GLU A 104 -1.06 3.83 17.11
CA GLU A 104 -2.30 4.15 17.84
C GLU A 104 -3.55 4.07 16.95
N ARG A 105 -3.38 4.11 15.63
CA ARG A 105 -4.45 4.03 14.65
C ARG A 105 -4.63 2.65 14.07
N ASN A 106 -3.74 1.70 14.40
CA ASN A 106 -3.87 0.31 13.97
C ASN A 106 -5.18 -0.29 14.52
N ARG A 107 -5.96 -0.92 13.63
CA ARG A 107 -7.23 -1.60 13.95
C ARG A 107 -7.25 -3.01 13.38
N SER A 108 -6.09 -3.54 13.02
CA SER A 108 -5.90 -4.86 12.44
C SER A 108 -5.04 -5.74 13.36
N SER A 109 -5.00 -7.03 13.06
CA SER A 109 -4.06 -7.96 13.72
C SER A 109 -2.62 -7.85 13.19
N LEU A 110 -2.40 -7.06 12.14
CA LEU A 110 -1.13 -6.95 11.43
C LEU A 110 -0.25 -5.84 12.01
N GLN A 111 1.06 -6.00 11.84
CA GLN A 111 2.07 -4.95 12.06
C GLN A 111 3.05 -4.96 10.88
N PRO A 112 3.63 -3.81 10.50
CA PRO A 112 4.67 -3.79 9.49
C PRO A 112 5.96 -4.43 10.04
N ASP A 113 6.58 -5.31 9.26
CA ASP A 113 7.91 -5.87 9.55
C ASP A 113 9.01 -4.81 9.40
N TYR A 114 8.81 -3.87 8.49
CA TYR A 114 9.74 -2.78 8.22
C TYR A 114 9.01 -1.44 8.17
N TYR A 115 9.53 -0.45 8.87
CA TYR A 115 9.09 0.94 8.74
C TYR A 115 10.23 1.93 8.92
N VAL A 116 10.17 3.07 8.23
CA VAL A 116 11.17 4.14 8.37
C VAL A 116 10.90 4.95 9.63
N ARG A 117 9.63 5.31 9.89
CA ARG A 117 9.26 6.12 11.05
C ARG A 117 7.87 5.79 11.59
N ALA A 118 7.78 5.62 12.91
CA ALA A 118 6.50 5.61 13.61
C ALA A 118 6.04 7.03 13.96
N THR A 119 4.78 7.38 13.71
CA THR A 119 4.23 8.71 14.01
C THR A 119 2.71 8.71 14.00
N ASN A 120 2.09 9.54 14.85
CA ASN A 120 0.64 9.78 14.82
C ASN A 120 0.26 11.10 14.14
N SER A 121 1.25 11.85 13.65
CA SER A 121 1.04 13.12 12.96
C SER A 121 0.22 12.93 11.68
N TRP A 122 -0.46 13.99 11.27
CA TRP A 122 -1.01 14.06 9.91
C TRP A 122 0.13 13.99 8.89
N LEU A 123 -0.09 13.26 7.79
CA LEU A 123 0.90 13.07 6.74
C LEU A 123 0.33 13.65 5.45
N VAL A 124 1.17 14.35 4.70
CA VAL A 124 0.83 14.87 3.38
C VAL A 124 1.88 14.34 2.42
N PHE A 125 1.49 13.39 1.57
CA PHE A 125 2.44 12.77 0.64
C PHE A 125 2.57 13.57 -0.66
N PRO A 126 3.76 13.59 -1.32
CA PRO A 126 3.94 14.31 -2.59
C PRO A 126 2.92 13.94 -3.67
N HIS A 127 2.46 12.70 -3.70
CA HIS A 127 1.50 12.17 -4.68
C HIS A 127 0.02 12.40 -4.29
N GLU A 128 -0.26 13.06 -3.16
CA GLU A 128 -1.61 13.41 -2.69
C GLU A 128 -1.90 14.90 -2.87
N ILE A 129 -2.96 15.20 -3.63
CA ILE A 129 -3.48 16.56 -3.83
C ILE A 129 -4.93 16.66 -3.33
N GLN A 130 -5.70 15.59 -3.50
CA GLN A 130 -7.09 15.52 -3.06
C GLN A 130 -7.18 15.60 -1.53
N GLY A 131 -8.04 16.49 -1.02
CA GLY A 131 -8.20 16.75 0.41
C GLY A 131 -7.39 17.93 0.94
N LEU A 132 -6.51 18.52 0.12
CA LEU A 132 -5.80 19.76 0.45
C LEU A 132 -6.58 20.98 -0.04
N THR A 133 -6.48 22.07 0.71
CA THR A 133 -6.95 23.39 0.30
C THR A 133 -6.06 23.97 -0.81
N ARG A 134 -6.58 24.94 -1.58
CA ARG A 134 -5.80 25.64 -2.61
C ARG A 134 -4.50 26.23 -2.04
N GLN A 135 -4.56 26.80 -0.84
CA GLN A 135 -3.41 27.37 -0.14
C GLN A 135 -2.37 26.29 0.18
N GLU A 136 -2.76 25.18 0.81
CA GLU A 136 -1.85 24.07 1.10
C GLU A 136 -1.22 23.47 -0.16
N ILE A 137 -1.96 23.44 -1.27
CA ILE A 137 -1.42 22.98 -2.56
C ILE A 137 -0.31 23.92 -3.04
N LEU A 138 -0.53 25.24 -3.05
CA LEU A 138 0.47 26.22 -3.49
C LEU A 138 1.68 26.29 -2.55
N GLU A 139 1.49 26.09 -1.25
CA GLU A 139 2.56 26.16 -0.25
C GLU A 139 3.43 24.89 -0.23
N HIS A 140 2.86 23.71 -0.52
CA HIS A 140 3.53 22.43 -0.26
C HIS A 140 3.66 21.52 -1.48
N LYS A 141 3.07 21.87 -2.63
CA LYS A 141 3.18 21.08 -3.87
C LYS A 141 3.95 21.85 -4.94
N PRO A 142 4.68 21.15 -5.83
CA PRO A 142 5.45 21.78 -6.90
C PRO A 142 4.53 22.20 -8.07
N VAL A 143 3.55 23.07 -7.80
CA VAL A 143 2.59 23.58 -8.78
C VAL A 143 2.41 25.09 -8.62
N SER A 144 2.00 25.78 -9.68
CA SER A 144 1.68 27.20 -9.66
C SER A 144 0.17 27.44 -9.75
N GLU A 145 -0.26 28.69 -9.70
CA GLU A 145 -1.67 29.06 -9.86
C GLU A 145 -2.31 28.55 -11.16
N SER A 146 -1.52 28.33 -12.21
CA SER A 146 -2.01 27.78 -13.47
C SER A 146 -2.54 26.35 -13.33
N PHE A 147 -2.17 25.62 -12.26
CA PHE A 147 -2.68 24.27 -11.98
C PHE A 147 -4.20 24.23 -11.76
N PHE A 148 -4.79 25.35 -11.35
CA PHE A 148 -6.24 25.45 -11.11
C PHE A 148 -7.04 25.93 -12.32
N ALA A 149 -6.37 26.34 -13.40
CA ALA A 149 -7.03 26.67 -14.66
C ALA A 149 -7.51 25.36 -15.32
N LYS A 150 -8.79 25.30 -15.69
CA LYS A 150 -9.39 24.17 -16.40
C LYS A 150 -9.36 24.40 -17.90
#